data_AF-A0AB33GX92-F1
#
_entry.id   AF-A0AB33GX92-F1
#
_cell.length_a   1.000
_cell.length_b   1.000
_cell.length_c   1.000
_cell.angle_alpha   90.00
_cell.angle_beta   90.00
_cell.angle_gamma   90.00
#
_symmetry.space_group_name_H-M   'P 1'
#
loop_
_entity.id
_entity.type
_entity.pdbx_description
1 polymer ?
#
loop_
_entity_poly.entity_id
_entity_poly.type
_entity_poly.pdbx_seq_one_letter_code
_entity_poly.pdbx_strand_id
1 'polypeptide(L)' 'MLQAARELVLEEGASRLTLDAVVVRAGLSKGAFLYHFKTKRDLFVTLIDEMIRAFDAAIHWACGPSRRAVRCAGSASVWQ' A
#
# COMPACT_ATOMS: atom_id res chain seq x y z
N MET A 1 -11.39 7.75 -5.74
CA MET A 1 -11.21 6.55 -6.58
C MET A 1 -10.42 5.44 -5.89
N LEU A 2 -9.25 5.70 -5.30
CA LEU A 2 -8.49 4.65 -4.57
C LEU A 2 -9.24 4.07 -3.36
N GLN A 3 -9.93 4.91 -2.59
CA GLN A 3 -10.80 4.45 -1.50
C GLN A 3 -11.91 3.51 -2.00
N ALA A 4 -12.65 3.92 -3.04
CA ALA A 4 -13.68 3.09 -3.66
C ALA A 4 -13.12 1.77 -4.21
N ALA A 5 -11.90 1.79 -4.78
CA ALA A 5 -11.21 0.59 -5.25
C ALA A 5 -10.83 -0.34 -4.10
N ARG A 6 -10.34 0.21 -2.98
CA ARG A 6 -10.02 -0.53 -1.75
C ARG A 6 -11.25 -1.23 -1.19
N GLU A 7 -12.36 -0.52 -1.04
CA GLU A 7 -13.63 -1.07 -0.57
C GLU A 7 -14.11 -2.21 -1.48
N LEU A 8 -14.05 -2.02 -2.80
CA LEU A 8 -14.35 -3.06 -3.80
C LEU A 8 -13.53 -4.34 -3.57
N VAL A 9 -12.22 -4.20 -3.35
CA VAL A 9 -11.34 -5.34 -3.10
C VAL A 9 -11.64 -6.01 -1.76
N LEU A 10 -11.93 -5.25 -0.72
CA LEU A 10 -12.22 -5.79 0.63
C LEU A 10 -13.56 -6.52 0.68
N GLU A 11 -14.57 -6.05 -0.06
CA GLU A 11 -15.93 -6.61 -0.05
C GLU A 11 -16.11 -7.73 -1.08
N GLU A 12 -15.62 -7.53 -2.31
CA GLU A 12 -15.92 -8.39 -3.46
C GLU A 12 -14.68 -9.15 -3.96
N GLY A 13 -13.51 -8.87 -3.41
CA GLY A 13 -12.23 -9.46 -3.82
C GLY A 13 -11.59 -8.78 -5.03
N ALA A 14 -10.30 -9.07 -5.23
CA ALA A 14 -9.47 -8.47 -6.28
C ALA A 14 -9.97 -8.73 -7.72
N SER A 15 -10.67 -9.85 -7.95
CA SER A 15 -11.18 -10.23 -9.28
C SER A 15 -12.27 -9.28 -9.78
N ARG A 16 -13.03 -8.67 -8.88
CA ARG A 16 -14.09 -7.68 -9.18
C ARG A 16 -13.56 -6.27 -9.42
N LEU A 17 -12.27 -6.01 -9.19
CA LEU A 17 -11.68 -4.71 -9.44
C LEU A 17 -11.61 -4.43 -10.95
N THR A 18 -12.60 -3.70 -11.46
CA THR A 18 -12.63 -3.22 -12.84
C THR A 18 -12.75 -1.71 -12.86
N LEU A 19 -12.32 -1.09 -13.96
CA LEU A 19 -12.44 0.35 -14.14
C LEU A 19 -13.89 0.80 -13.95
N ASP A 20 -14.83 0.11 -14.61
CA ASP A 20 -16.25 0.41 -14.53
C ASP A 20 -16.79 0.26 -13.10
N ALA A 21 -16.44 -0.80 -12.39
CA ALA A 21 -16.86 -0.98 -11.00
C ALA A 21 -16.35 0.14 -10.09
N VAL A 22 -15.09 0.57 -10.25
CA VAL A 22 -14.50 1.65 -9.46
C VAL A 22 -15.11 3.00 -9.82
N VAL A 23 -15.36 3.26 -11.09
CA VAL A 23 -15.99 4.50 -11.58
C VAL A 23 -17.42 4.64 -11.04
N VAL A 24 -18.21 3.56 -11.12
CA VAL A 24 -19.57 3.49 -10.56
C VAL A 24 -19.53 3.73 -9.06
N ARG A 25 -18.68 3.01 -8.33
CA ARG A 25 -18.54 3.15 -6.87
C ARG A 25 -18.09 4.54 -6.44
N ALA A 26 -17.15 5.15 -7.17
CA ALA A 26 -16.62 6.46 -6.87
C ALA A 26 -17.54 7.62 -7.32
N GLY A 27 -18.66 7.34 -8.00
CA GLY A 27 -19.54 8.37 -8.56
C GLY A 27 -18.86 9.23 -9.63
N LEU A 28 -17.88 8.67 -10.34
CA LEU A 28 -17.11 9.37 -11.37
C LEU A 28 -17.62 9.01 -12.78
N SER A 29 -17.19 9.78 -13.77
CA SER A 29 -17.31 9.37 -15.18
C SER A 29 -16.07 8.59 -15.62
N LYS A 30 -16.20 7.76 -16.67
CA LYS A 30 -15.05 7.04 -17.26
C LYS A 30 -13.95 8.00 -17.73
N GLY A 31 -14.32 9.17 -18.28
CA GLY A 31 -13.37 10.20 -18.70
C GLY A 31 -12.59 10.81 -17.54
N ALA A 32 -13.25 11.10 -16.42
CA ALA A 32 -12.59 11.62 -15.22
C ALA A 32 -11.59 10.62 -14.61
N PHE A 33 -11.88 9.32 -14.73
CA PHE A 33 -10.98 8.25 -14.29
C PHE A 33 -9.75 8.11 -15.19
N LEU A 34 -9.95 8.11 -16.53
CA LEU A 34 -8.85 7.97 -17.49
C LEU A 34 -7.84 9.12 -17.43
N TYR A 35 -8.26 10.29 -16.92
CA TYR A 35 -7.34 11.40 -16.62
C TYR A 35 -6.32 11.04 -15.54
N HIS A 36 -6.72 10.23 -14.55
CA HIS A 36 -5.88 9.86 -13.41
C HIS A 36 -5.12 8.55 -13.64
N PHE A 37 -5.76 7.56 -14.27
CA PHE A 37 -5.15 6.25 -14.54
C PHE A 37 -5.39 5.85 -16.00
N LYS A 38 -4.30 5.75 -16.76
CA LYS A 38 -4.36 5.37 -18.18
C LYS A 38 -4.76 3.91 -18.37
N THR A 39 -4.40 3.04 -17.42
CA THR A 39 -4.71 1.61 -17.49
C THR A 39 -5.26 1.06 -16.17
N LYS A 40 -5.99 -0.06 -16.25
CA LYS A 40 -6.40 -0.85 -15.06
C LYS A 40 -5.19 -1.29 -14.22
N ARG A 41 -4.05 -1.55 -14.86
CA ARG A 41 -2.82 -1.99 -14.20
C ARG A 41 -2.26 -0.88 -13.31
N ASP A 42 -2.26 0.36 -13.80
CA ASP A 42 -1.77 1.51 -13.04
C ASP A 42 -2.59 1.71 -11.76
N LEU A 43 -3.93 1.65 -11.86
CA LEU A 43 -4.81 1.69 -10.68
C LEU A 43 -4.44 0.58 -9.68
N PHE A 44 -4.26 -0.65 -10.17
CA PHE A 44 -4.00 -1.81 -9.32
C PHE A 44 -2.66 -1.68 -8.59
N VAL A 45 -1.62 -1.25 -9.30
CA VAL A 45 -0.28 -1.02 -8.73
C VAL A 45 -0.32 0.08 -7.68
N THR A 46 -0.97 1.21 -7.97
CA THR A 46 -1.12 2.30 -7.00
C THR A 46 -1.91 1.87 -5.76
N LEU A 47 -2.97 1.08 -5.93
CA LEU A 47 -3.74 0.55 -4.81
C LEU A 47 -2.89 -0.35 -3.90
N ILE A 48 -2.09 -1.26 -4.49
CA ILE A 48 -1.18 -2.12 -3.72
C ILE A 48 -0.12 -1.29 -3.00
N ASP A 49 0.51 -0.33 -3.68
CA ASP A 49 1.54 0.53 -3.07
C ASP A 49 1.00 1.29 -1.87
N GLU A 50 -0.22 1.82 -1.98
CA GLU A 50 -0.89 2.54 -0.89
C GLU A 50 -1.26 1.60 0.27
N MET A 51 -1.63 0.35 -0.01
CA MET A 51 -1.86 -0.67 1.02
C MET A 51 -0.56 -1.04 1.74
N ILE A 52 0.54 -1.27 1.02
CA ILE A 52 1.84 -1.59 1.61
C ILE A 52 2.31 -0.45 2.51
N ARG A 53 2.23 0.81 2.05
CA ARG A 53 2.60 1.98 2.86
C ARG A 53 1.78 2.08 4.14
N ALA A 54 0.48 1.81 4.07
CA ALA A 54 -0.39 1.81 5.24
C ALA A 54 -0.01 0.69 6.23
N PHE A 55 0.34 -0.50 5.72
CA PHE A 55 0.84 -1.60 6.55
C PHE A 55 2.19 -1.27 7.19
N ASP A 56 3.16 -0.76 6.44
CA ASP A 56 4.47 -0.38 6.95
C ASP A 56 4.36 0.69 8.04
N ALA A 57 3.50 1.69 7.82
CA ALA A 57 3.21 2.70 8.82
C ALA A 57 2.61 2.05 10.08
N ALA A 58 1.61 1.17 9.93
CA ALA A 58 0.98 0.49 11.07
C ALA A 58 1.99 -0.37 11.85
N ILE A 59 2.87 -1.10 11.17
CA ILE A 59 3.94 -1.90 11.80
C ILE A 59 4.92 -0.97 12.53
N HIS A 60 5.34 0.13 11.91
CA HIS A 60 6.25 1.09 12.54
C HIS A 60 5.63 1.74 13.78
N TRP A 61 4.34 2.08 13.74
CA TRP A 61 3.59 2.59 14.90
C TRP A 61 3.42 1.54 16.00
N ALA A 62 3.16 0.28 15.65
CA ALA A 62 2.94 -0.79 16.61
C ALA A 62 4.24 -1.33 17.25
N CYS A 63 5.34 -1.38 16.49
CA CYS A 63 6.61 -1.91 16.98
C CYS A 63 7.56 -0.83 17.51
N GLY A 64 7.40 0.45 17.16
CA GLY A 64 8.42 1.47 17.38
C GLY A 64 9.79 1.07 16.78
N PRO A 65 10.84 1.89 16.88
CA PRO A 65 12.18 1.40 16.60
C PRO A 65 12.49 0.29 17.61
N SER A 66 12.49 -0.96 17.15
CA SER A 66 13.03 -2.09 17.90
C SER A 66 14.43 -1.71 18.36
N ARG A 67 14.57 -1.33 19.64
CA ARG A 67 15.83 -1.10 20.35
C ARG A 67 16.60 -2.41 20.55
N ARG A 68 16.85 -3.12 19.46
CA ARG A 68 17.90 -4.15 19.38
C ARG A 68 18.82 -3.77 18.23
N ALA A 69 19.45 -2.61 18.38
CA ALA A 69 20.84 -2.52 18.01
C ALA A 69 21.58 -3.54 18.87
N VAL A 70 21.81 -4.72 18.31
CA VAL A 70 22.77 -5.68 18.84
C VAL A 70 24.11 -4.95 18.84
N ARG A 71 24.45 -4.35 19.99
CA ARG A 71 25.81 -3.89 20.26
C ARG A 71 26.64 -5.13 20.60
N CYS A 72 26.86 -5.99 19.60
CA CYS A 72 28.00 -6.89 19.61
C CYS A 72 29.23 -6.08 19.17
N ALA A 73 29.65 -5.13 20.00
CA ALA A 73 31.04 -4.74 20.06
C ALA A 73 31.61 -5.41 21.30
N GLY A 74 31.76 -6.74 21.18
CA GLY A 74 32.66 -7.48 22.07
C GLY A 74 34.05 -6.85 21.97
N SER A 75 34.68 -6.76 23.13
CA SER A 75 36.08 -6.39 23.33
C SER A 75 37.00 -6.93 22.25
N ALA A 76 37.54 -6.04 21.41
CA ALA A 76 38.72 -6.31 20.60
C ALA A 76 39.84 -5.37 21.05
N SER A 77 40.26 -5.55 22.30
CA SER A 77 41.61 -5.20 22.77
C SER A 77 42.39 -6.50 22.93
N VAL A 78 42.59 -7.19 21.81
CA VAL A 78 43.60 -8.25 21.62
C VAL A 78 44.41 -7.81 20.41
N TRP A 79 45.16 -6.73 20.63
CA TRP A 79 46.33 -6.29 19.86
C TRP A 79 47.15 -5.39 20.80
N GLN A 80 47.59 -5.97 21.91
CA GLN A 80 48.69 -5.52 22.76
C GLN A 80 49.18 -6.72 23.55
#